data_AF-A0A453AE92-F1
#
_entry.id   AF-A0A453AE92-F1
#
_cell.length_a   1.000
_cell.length_b   1.000
_cell.length_c   1.000
_cell.angle_alpha   90.00
_cell.angle_beta   90.00
_cell.angle_gamma   90.00
#
_symmetry.space_group_name_H-M   'P 1'
#
loop_
_entity.id
_entity.type
_entity.pdbx_description
1 polymer ?
#
loop_
_entity_poly.entity_id
_entity_poly.type
_entity_poly.pdbx_seq_one_letter_code
_entity_poly.pdbx_strand_id
1 'polypeptide(L)'
;MESSYTYNATDGKCKAGSNSAATSTGFEDVPANNEGALMMAVANHPVSVAVDEDDMTFQFYSGEVMTSSCITDLDHGIAAIGYGKTSDVTSYWLMKNSWGTTWGEDG
;
A
#
# COMPACT_ATOMS: atom_id res chain seq x y z
N MET A 1 -4.37 -20.38 -0.98
CA MET A 1 -3.08 -19.73 -1.33
C MET A 1 -3.22 -19.11 -2.71
N GLU A 2 -2.36 -18.17 -3.09
CA GLU A 2 -2.35 -17.62 -4.47
C GLU A 2 -2.20 -18.74 -5.53
N SER A 3 -1.38 -19.76 -5.25
CA SER A 3 -1.21 -20.92 -6.13
C SER A 3 -2.49 -21.72 -6.40
N SER A 4 -3.52 -21.61 -5.56
CA SER A 4 -4.84 -22.23 -5.79
C SER A 4 -5.81 -21.32 -6.54
N TYR A 5 -5.52 -20.03 -6.66
CA TYR A 5 -6.34 -19.04 -7.35
C TYR A 5 -5.45 -17.96 -7.96
N THR A 6 -4.81 -18.27 -9.09
CA THR A 6 -3.81 -17.38 -9.70
C THR A 6 -4.42 -16.12 -10.30
N TYR A 7 -3.71 -14.99 -10.15
CA TYR A 7 -4.00 -13.73 -10.81
C TYR A 7 -3.97 -13.85 -12.35
N ASN A 8 -4.97 -13.26 -13.03
CA ASN A 8 -5.09 -13.29 -14.50
C ASN A 8 -5.19 -11.90 -15.14
N ALA A 9 -4.97 -10.82 -14.36
CA ALA A 9 -5.09 -9.43 -14.80
C ALA A 9 -6.43 -9.06 -15.48
N THR A 10 -7.45 -9.88 -15.30
CA THR A 10 -8.79 -9.74 -15.90
C THR A 10 -9.81 -10.39 -14.99
N ASP A 11 -11.02 -9.85 -15.00
CA ASP A 11 -12.14 -10.44 -14.27
C ASP A 11 -12.55 -11.77 -14.92
N GLY A 12 -12.72 -12.78 -14.06
CA GLY A 12 -13.17 -14.11 -14.44
C GLY A 12 -14.41 -14.52 -13.66
N LYS A 13 -14.94 -15.70 -13.98
CA LYS A 13 -15.99 -16.31 -13.16
C LYS A 13 -15.41 -16.77 -11.83
N CYS A 14 -16.12 -16.53 -10.74
CA CYS A 14 -15.75 -17.03 -9.41
C CYS A 14 -15.60 -18.56 -9.43
N LYS A 15 -14.41 -19.05 -9.08
CA LYS A 15 -14.14 -20.48 -8.91
C LYS A 15 -14.54 -20.91 -7.50
N ALA A 16 -15.85 -21.14 -7.30
CA ALA A 16 -16.40 -21.59 -6.02
C ALA A 16 -15.78 -22.94 -5.57
N GLY A 17 -15.66 -23.14 -4.25
CA GLY A 17 -15.10 -24.37 -3.67
C GLY A 17 -13.57 -24.39 -3.55
N SER A 18 -12.89 -23.26 -3.74
CA SER A 18 -11.51 -23.11 -3.31
C SER A 18 -11.42 -23.23 -1.78
N ASN A 19 -10.44 -24.00 -1.29
CA ASN A 19 -10.16 -24.08 0.15
C ASN A 19 -9.84 -22.68 0.68
N SER A 20 -10.46 -22.28 1.80
CA SER A 20 -10.14 -21.03 2.48
C SER A 20 -8.64 -20.97 2.77
N ALA A 21 -7.97 -19.99 2.19
CA ALA A 21 -6.53 -19.79 2.37
C ALA A 21 -6.20 -19.18 3.73
N ALA A 22 -7.10 -18.32 4.22
CA ALA A 22 -7.05 -17.65 5.49
C ALA A 22 -8.48 -17.26 5.89
N THR A 23 -8.68 -16.96 7.16
CA THR A 23 -9.93 -16.44 7.72
C THR A 23 -9.62 -15.17 8.48
N SER A 24 -10.47 -14.15 8.35
CA SER A 24 -10.40 -12.93 9.17
C SER A 24 -11.62 -12.85 10.07
N THR A 25 -11.43 -12.33 11.29
CA THR A 25 -12.50 -12.06 12.24
C THR A 25 -13.10 -10.67 12.07
N GLY A 26 -12.48 -9.78 11.28
CA GLY A 26 -12.97 -8.42 11.05
C GLY A 26 -11.95 -7.48 10.41
N PHE A 27 -12.30 -6.21 10.38
CA PHE A 27 -11.44 -5.08 9.99
C PHE A 27 -11.78 -3.88 10.87
N GLU A 28 -10.88 -2.90 10.91
CA GLU A 28 -11.06 -1.63 11.61
C GLU A 28 -10.47 -0.52 10.77
N ASP A 29 -11.15 0.63 10.74
CA ASP A 29 -10.66 1.83 10.07
C ASP A 29 -9.79 2.64 11.03
N VAL A 30 -8.60 3.03 10.56
CA VAL A 30 -7.79 4.02 11.25
C VAL A 30 -8.53 5.37 11.21
N PRO A 31 -8.55 6.16 12.30
CA PRO A 31 -9.12 7.50 12.28
C PRO A 31 -8.58 8.33 11.12
N ALA A 32 -9.50 8.87 10.30
CA ALA A 32 -9.15 9.60 9.09
C ALA A 32 -8.21 10.78 9.41
N ASN A 33 -7.21 10.98 8.54
CA ASN A 33 -6.24 12.08 8.60
C ASN A 33 -5.46 12.17 9.93
N ASN A 34 -5.25 11.03 10.60
CA ASN A 34 -4.49 10.95 11.84
C ASN A 34 -3.23 10.08 11.64
N GLU A 35 -2.14 10.71 11.23
CA GLU A 35 -0.86 10.01 11.01
C GLU A 35 -0.34 9.32 12.27
N GLY A 36 -0.58 9.87 13.47
CA GLY A 36 -0.19 9.22 14.72
C GLY A 36 -0.93 7.90 14.95
N ALA A 37 -2.23 7.87 14.67
CA ALA A 37 -3.03 6.64 14.72
C ALA A 37 -2.59 5.64 13.64
N LEU A 38 -2.30 6.11 12.44
CA LEU A 38 -1.75 5.28 11.37
C LEU A 38 -0.40 4.68 11.76
N MET A 39 0.50 5.45 12.37
CA MET A 39 1.81 4.97 12.81
C MET A 39 1.64 3.85 13.85
N MET A 40 0.74 4.04 14.81
CA MET A 40 0.43 3.00 15.80
C MET A 40 -0.12 1.72 15.14
N ALA A 41 -0.99 1.86 14.13
CA ALA A 41 -1.52 0.71 13.41
C ALA A 41 -0.43 -0.03 12.61
N VAL A 42 0.37 0.72 11.84
CA VAL A 42 1.48 0.21 11.01
C VAL A 42 2.55 -0.48 11.85
N ALA A 43 2.79 -0.02 13.08
CA ALA A 43 3.72 -0.65 14.01
C ALA A 43 3.30 -2.08 14.41
N ASN A 44 2.01 -2.42 14.31
CA ASN A 44 1.50 -3.74 14.66
C ASN A 44 1.24 -4.61 13.43
N HIS A 45 0.74 -4.04 12.33
CA HIS A 45 0.37 -4.78 11.11
C HIS A 45 0.51 -3.86 9.88
N PRO A 46 0.74 -4.41 8.67
CA PRO A 46 0.54 -3.66 7.43
C PRO A 46 -0.87 -3.07 7.35
N VAL A 47 -0.96 -1.82 6.90
CA VAL A 47 -2.25 -1.09 6.79
C VAL A 47 -2.52 -0.75 5.32
N SER A 48 -3.69 -1.13 4.82
CA SER A 48 -4.17 -0.69 3.52
C SER A 48 -4.50 0.80 3.56
N VAL A 49 -3.99 1.57 2.61
CA VAL A 49 -4.23 3.02 2.48
C VAL A 49 -4.54 3.36 1.03
N ALA A 50 -5.19 4.51 0.82
CA ALA A 50 -5.40 5.08 -0.49
C ALA A 50 -4.46 6.27 -0.71
N VAL A 51 -3.95 6.41 -1.93
CA VAL A 51 -3.09 7.51 -2.37
C VAL A 51 -3.58 8.07 -3.70
N ASP A 52 -3.05 9.23 -4.08
CA ASP A 52 -3.17 9.82 -5.41
C ASP A 52 -1.95 9.39 -6.24
N GLU A 53 -2.19 8.73 -7.36
CA GLU A 53 -1.15 8.23 -8.28
C GLU A 53 -1.00 9.05 -9.57
N ASP A 54 -1.87 10.05 -9.80
CA ASP A 54 -1.93 10.84 -11.02
C ASP A 54 -0.74 11.83 -11.12
N ASP A 55 -0.09 12.14 -10.01
CA ASP A 55 1.07 13.03 -9.97
C ASP A 55 2.30 12.45 -10.71
N MET A 56 2.99 13.28 -11.49
CA MET A 56 4.20 12.86 -12.22
C MET A 56 5.33 12.41 -11.29
N THR A 57 5.40 12.94 -10.06
CA THR A 57 6.39 12.49 -9.07
C THR A 57 6.14 11.04 -8.68
N PHE A 58 4.87 10.62 -8.60
CA PHE A 58 4.51 9.24 -8.29
C PHE A 58 4.80 8.32 -9.49
N GLN A 59 4.35 8.69 -10.68
CA GLN A 59 4.51 7.87 -11.89
C GLN A 59 5.98 7.54 -12.21
N PHE A 60 6.88 8.51 -12.02
CA PHE A 60 8.31 8.36 -12.34
C PHE A 60 9.22 8.16 -11.12
N TYR A 61 8.64 7.82 -9.97
CA TYR A 61 9.39 7.53 -8.76
C TYR A 61 10.40 6.41 -8.97
N SER A 62 11.63 6.62 -8.48
CA SER A 62 12.74 5.67 -8.62
C SER A 62 13.64 5.57 -7.38
N GLY A 63 13.38 6.35 -6.34
CA GLY A 63 14.13 6.29 -5.08
C GLY A 63 14.05 7.57 -4.25
N GLU A 64 14.63 7.49 -3.05
CA GLU A 64 14.61 8.54 -2.01
C GLU A 64 13.22 8.75 -1.39
N VAL A 65 13.14 9.63 -0.39
CA VAL A 65 11.84 9.97 0.20
C VAL A 65 11.07 10.85 -0.78
N MET A 66 9.94 10.34 -1.27
CA MET A 66 9.07 11.09 -2.16
C MET A 66 8.50 12.32 -1.44
N THR A 67 8.69 13.49 -2.04
CA THR A 67 8.07 14.74 -1.59
C THR A 67 7.33 15.37 -2.76
N SER A 68 6.01 15.49 -2.67
CA SER A 68 5.18 16.16 -3.68
C SER A 68 4.11 17.02 -3.00
N SER A 69 3.43 17.86 -3.78
CA SER A 69 2.24 18.58 -3.33
C SER A 69 1.13 17.59 -2.99
N CYS A 70 0.62 17.66 -1.76
CA CYS A 70 -0.49 16.81 -1.32
C CYS A 70 -1.79 17.19 -2.04
N ILE A 71 -2.14 16.42 -3.07
CA ILE A 71 -3.49 16.36 -3.61
C ILE A 71 -4.19 15.16 -2.94
N THR A 72 -5.51 15.22 -2.81
CA THR A 72 -6.32 14.24 -2.07
C THR A 72 -7.36 13.57 -2.97
N ASP A 73 -7.08 13.52 -4.28
CA ASP A 73 -7.91 12.84 -5.27
C ASP A 73 -7.52 11.36 -5.29
N LEU A 74 -7.91 10.65 -4.24
CA LEU A 74 -7.49 9.27 -3.97
C LEU A 74 -8.06 8.30 -5.03
N ASP A 75 -7.18 7.61 -5.74
CA ASP A 75 -7.52 6.70 -6.85
C ASP A 75 -6.83 5.34 -6.76
N HIS A 76 -5.76 5.21 -5.96
CA HIS A 76 -4.96 3.99 -5.87
C HIS A 76 -4.88 3.40 -4.46
N GLY A 77 -4.93 2.06 -4.39
CA GLY A 77 -4.81 1.31 -3.14
C GLY A 77 -3.43 0.68 -2.98
N ILE A 78 -2.72 1.05 -1.91
CA ILE A 78 -1.41 0.49 -1.55
C ILE A 78 -1.36 0.08 -0.08
N ALA A 79 -0.23 -0.48 0.38
CA ALA A 79 -0.07 -0.87 1.78
C ALA A 79 1.09 -0.11 2.46
N ALA A 80 0.81 0.55 3.58
CA ALA A 80 1.84 1.02 4.50
C ALA A 80 2.38 -0.18 5.29
N ILE A 81 3.66 -0.50 5.11
CA ILE A 81 4.32 -1.66 5.73
C ILE A 81 5.38 -1.26 6.76
N GLY A 82 5.65 0.03 6.89
CA GLY A 82 6.59 0.57 7.88
C GLY A 82 6.68 2.07 7.80
N TYR A 83 7.52 2.64 8.65
CA TYR A 83 7.88 4.05 8.64
C TYR A 83 9.27 4.19 9.24
N GLY A 84 9.90 5.33 8.98
CA GLY A 84 11.24 5.58 9.47
C GLY A 84 11.66 7.02 9.37
N LYS A 85 12.96 7.22 9.55
CA LYS A 85 13.59 8.52 9.45
C LYS A 85 14.93 8.36 8.77
N THR A 86 15.19 9.18 7.77
CA THR A 86 16.48 9.27 7.11
C THR A 86 17.54 9.88 8.03
N SER A 87 18.81 9.79 7.64
CA SER A 87 19.94 10.35 8.40
C SER A 87 19.89 11.88 8.52
N ASP A 88 19.29 12.56 7.53
CA ASP A 88 19.03 14.00 7.51
C ASP A 88 17.70 14.39 8.18
N VAL A 89 17.09 13.47 8.94
CA VAL A 89 15.95 13.75 9.84
C VAL A 89 14.61 13.92 9.08
N THR A 90 14.54 13.44 7.84
CA THR A 90 13.29 13.39 7.05
C THR A 90 12.51 12.12 7.41
N SER A 91 11.27 12.29 7.89
CA SER A 91 10.38 11.16 8.19
C SER A 91 9.78 10.59 6.89
N TYR A 92 9.59 9.29 6.82
CA TYR A 92 9.00 8.63 5.65
C TYR A 92 8.09 7.47 6.03
N TRP A 93 7.17 7.16 5.12
CA TRP A 93 6.40 5.92 5.11
C TRP A 93 7.06 4.92 4.16
N LEU A 94 7.15 3.66 4.57
CA LEU A 94 7.53 2.56 3.68
C LEU A 94 6.26 1.95 3.11
N MET A 95 6.08 2.11 1.80
CA MET A 95 4.88 1.74 1.09
C MET A 95 5.16 0.59 0.12
N LYS A 96 4.28 -0.41 0.09
CA LYS A 96 4.32 -1.50 -0.88
C LYS A 96 3.34 -1.24 -2.00
N ASN A 97 3.82 -1.18 -3.23
CA ASN A 97 3.01 -0.94 -4.41
C ASN A 97 2.69 -2.26 -5.14
N SER A 98 1.93 -2.14 -6.23
CA SER A 98 1.48 -3.26 -7.08
C SER A 98 1.93 -3.12 -8.54
N TRP A 99 2.84 -2.19 -8.84
CA TRP A 99 3.35 -1.91 -10.19
C TRP A 99 4.60 -2.70 -10.58
N GLY A 100 4.96 -3.71 -9.77
CA GLY A 100 6.10 -4.56 -10.00
C GLY A 100 7.43 -3.93 -9.57
N THR A 101 8.50 -4.74 -9.60
CA THR A 101 9.80 -4.39 -9.01
C THR A 101 10.61 -3.39 -9.85
N THR A 102 10.12 -3.01 -11.03
CA THR A 102 10.80 -2.03 -11.90
C THR A 102 10.44 -0.59 -11.57
N TRP A 103 9.46 -0.38 -10.69
CA TRP A 103 9.03 0.93 -10.23
C TRP A 103 9.57 1.18 -8.82
N GLY A 104 10.02 2.41 -8.55
CA GLY A 104 10.51 2.80 -7.23
C GLY A 104 11.70 1.97 -6.73
N GLU A 105 11.69 1.70 -5.42
CA GLU A 105 12.72 0.93 -4.71
C GLU A 105 12.27 -0.54 -4.56
N ASP A 106 12.35 -1.31 -5.65
CA ASP A 106 11.91 -2.71 -5.75
C ASP A 106 10.39 -2.96 -5.59
N GLY A 107 9.56 -1.95 -5.86
CA GLY A 107 8.09 -2.02 -5.89
C GLY A 107 7.42 -1.73 -4.53
#